data_AF-D8QVJ3-F1
#
_entry.id   AF-D8QVJ3-F1
#
_cell.length_a   1.000
_cell.length_b   1.000
_cell.length_c   1.000
_cell.angle_alpha   90.00
_cell.angle_beta   90.00
_cell.angle_gamma   90.00
#
_symmetry.space_group_name_H-M   'P 1'
#
loop_
_entity.id
_entity.type
_entity.pdbx_description
1 polymer ?
#
loop_
_entity_poly.entity_id
_entity_poly.type
_entity_poly.pdbx_seq_one_letter_code
_entity_poly.pdbx_strand_id
1 'polypeptide(L)'
;MAIAATIIGVAGNVVAALMFLSSILTFIRIAKKKSTESFSSVPYIASLLNCILWVLYGSPINKNATLVVTINGLGTVLNVIYVLLFLFYARKSPKALKRASLYTFSCLAIMAAVGFGISLGIHSKDTRITIFGVLCIVLNIAMYWSPLSVMYRIFKTKSVEFLPFYLCLTVFINSALWFAYALLKHDIYILVPNVLGLAGGAVQLFCHYIYYKPGNLLTWQVPDEKEAEESESPDLESGIELPKQNGKFVDVALNTSPTATQS
;
A
#
# COMPACT_ATOMS: atom_id res chain seq x y z
N MET A 1 -32.66 7.73 8.59
CA MET A 1 -31.44 7.77 7.74
C MET A 1 -30.26 8.46 8.41
N ALA A 2 -30.40 9.67 8.97
CA ALA A 2 -29.28 10.39 9.60
C ALA A 2 -28.59 9.64 10.76
N ILE A 3 -29.37 9.04 11.68
CA ILE A 3 -28.82 8.26 12.81
C ILE A 3 -28.04 7.04 12.31
N ALA A 4 -28.58 6.30 11.34
CA ALA A 4 -27.92 5.14 10.74
C ALA A 4 -26.57 5.53 10.11
N ALA A 5 -26.53 6.64 9.36
CA ALA A 5 -25.29 7.14 8.77
C ALA A 5 -24.26 7.51 9.85
N THR A 6 -24.68 8.09 10.98
CA THR A 6 -23.78 8.39 12.11
C THR A 6 -23.23 7.11 12.74
N ILE A 7 -24.08 6.13 13.04
CA ILE A 7 -23.64 4.85 13.66
C ILE A 7 -22.63 4.14 12.75
N ILE A 8 -22.95 4.01 11.47
CA ILE A 8 -22.08 3.36 10.48
C ILE A 8 -20.77 4.14 10.31
N GLY A 9 -20.84 5.47 10.23
CA GLY A 9 -19.65 6.30 10.11
C GLY A 9 -18.74 6.23 11.35
N VAL A 10 -19.31 6.16 12.55
CA VAL A 10 -18.56 5.95 13.80
C VAL A 10 -17.90 4.57 13.82
N ALA A 11 -18.63 3.51 13.42
CA ALA A 11 -18.03 2.19 13.29
C ALA A 11 -16.87 2.19 12.27
N GLY A 12 -17.04 2.85 11.13
CA GLY A 12 -15.99 3.02 10.13
C GLY A 12 -14.77 3.77 10.66
N ASN A 13 -14.98 4.81 11.48
CA ASN A 13 -13.90 5.52 12.18
C ASN A 13 -13.13 4.56 13.12
N VAL A 14 -13.82 3.75 13.91
CA VAL A 14 -13.18 2.80 14.84
C VAL A 14 -12.32 1.78 14.08
N VAL A 15 -12.87 1.15 13.04
CA VAL A 15 -12.14 0.15 12.25
C VAL A 15 -10.92 0.78 11.57
N ALA A 16 -11.08 1.92 10.92
CA ALA A 16 -9.98 2.64 10.28
C ALA A 16 -8.92 3.09 11.30
N ALA A 17 -9.29 3.49 12.51
CA ALA A 17 -8.34 3.86 13.55
C ALA A 17 -7.47 2.66 13.95
N LEU A 18 -8.08 1.48 14.12
CA LEU A 18 -7.33 0.24 14.37
C LEU A 18 -6.39 -0.10 13.21
N MET A 19 -6.83 0.10 11.97
CA MET A 19 -5.97 -0.08 10.79
C MET A 19 -4.77 0.87 10.81
N PHE A 20 -4.95 2.15 11.13
CA PHE A 20 -3.81 3.07 11.27
C PHE A 20 -2.87 2.64 12.40
N LEU A 21 -3.42 2.29 13.57
CA LEU A 21 -2.65 1.85 14.73
C LEU A 21 -1.86 0.55 14.48
N SER A 22 -2.31 -0.29 13.54
CA SER A 22 -1.59 -1.54 13.20
C SER A 22 -0.14 -1.31 12.77
N SER A 23 0.17 -0.15 12.16
CA SER A 23 1.52 0.21 11.74
C SER A 23 2.46 0.49 12.91
N ILE A 24 1.94 0.74 14.12
CA ILE A 24 2.75 0.94 15.33
C ILE A 24 3.65 -0.28 15.57
N LEU A 25 3.16 -1.49 15.32
CA LEU A 25 3.94 -2.72 15.52
C LEU A 25 5.20 -2.73 14.64
N THR A 26 5.09 -2.29 13.39
CA THR A 26 6.23 -2.14 12.47
C THR A 26 7.21 -1.08 12.98
N PHE A 27 6.73 0.06 13.46
CA PHE A 27 7.60 1.11 13.97
C PHE A 27 8.26 0.78 15.32
N ILE A 28 7.63 -0.04 16.16
CA ILE A 28 8.29 -0.62 17.34
C ILE A 28 9.50 -1.45 16.92
N ARG A 29 9.36 -2.29 15.87
CA ARG A 29 10.48 -3.08 15.33
C ARG A 29 11.60 -2.19 14.79
N ILE A 30 11.26 -1.20 13.95
CA ILE A 30 12.22 -0.23 13.41
C ILE A 30 12.96 0.50 14.55
N ALA A 31 12.23 0.91 15.59
CA ALA A 31 12.81 1.61 16.75
C ALA A 31 13.73 0.73 17.60
N LYS A 32 13.40 -0.56 17.77
CA LYS A 32 14.25 -1.55 18.46
C LYS A 32 15.51 -1.85 17.65
N LYS A 33 15.40 -2.02 16.34
CA LYS A 33 16.52 -2.33 15.43
C LYS A 33 17.36 -1.10 15.07
N LYS A 34 16.87 0.12 15.37
CA LYS A 34 17.52 1.38 15.02
C LYS A 34 17.88 1.46 13.53
N SER A 35 17.04 0.88 12.68
CA SER A 35 17.20 0.75 11.24
C SER A 35 15.82 0.49 10.62
N THR A 36 15.60 0.99 9.41
CA THR A 36 14.38 0.73 8.64
C THR A 36 14.37 -0.67 7.99
N GLU A 37 15.45 -1.45 8.12
CA GLU A 37 15.59 -2.77 7.48
C GLU A 37 15.18 -2.69 5.99
N SER A 38 14.35 -3.63 5.51
CA SER A 38 13.76 -3.65 4.16
C SER A 38 12.40 -2.94 4.07
N PHE A 39 11.94 -2.26 5.13
CA PHE A 39 10.66 -1.55 5.10
C PHE A 39 10.72 -0.34 4.17
N SER A 40 9.66 -0.14 3.40
CA SER A 40 9.50 1.02 2.52
C SER A 40 8.77 2.17 3.21
N SER A 41 9.14 3.41 2.88
CA SER A 41 8.42 4.61 3.34
C SER A 41 7.15 4.91 2.52
N VAL A 42 7.05 4.35 1.31
CA VAL A 42 6.02 4.69 0.33
C VAL A 42 4.59 4.51 0.87
N PRO A 43 4.24 3.42 1.60
CA PRO A 43 2.88 3.26 2.12
C PRO A 43 2.48 4.37 3.09
N TYR A 44 3.39 4.84 3.94
CA TYR A 44 3.11 5.89 4.93
C TYR A 44 3.00 7.27 4.27
N ILE A 45 3.84 7.55 3.26
CA ILE A 45 3.76 8.79 2.48
C ILE A 45 2.45 8.83 1.68
N ALA A 46 2.11 7.74 0.97
CA ALA A 46 0.86 7.65 0.20
C ALA A 46 -0.37 7.79 1.10
N SER A 47 -0.36 7.11 2.26
CA SER A 47 -1.43 7.21 3.27
C SER A 47 -1.56 8.63 3.83
N LEU A 48 -0.43 9.32 4.09
CA LEU A 48 -0.44 10.73 4.51
C LEU A 48 -1.10 11.64 3.48
N LEU A 49 -0.70 11.54 2.21
CA LEU A 49 -1.27 12.34 1.13
C LEU A 49 -2.77 12.08 0.96
N ASN A 50 -3.17 10.81 1.04
CA ASN A 50 -4.57 10.40 0.97
C ASN A 50 -5.38 11.00 2.13
N CYS A 51 -4.85 10.94 3.36
CA CYS A 51 -5.52 11.51 4.52
C CYS A 51 -5.66 13.04 4.40
N ILE A 52 -4.60 13.74 3.98
CA ILE A 52 -4.65 15.20 3.77
C ILE A 52 -5.73 15.54 2.73
N LEU A 53 -5.79 14.81 1.63
CA LEU A 53 -6.75 15.06 0.57
C LEU A 53 -8.20 14.82 1.01
N TRP A 54 -8.45 13.78 1.80
CA TRP A 54 -9.76 13.56 2.43
C TRP A 54 -10.13 14.63 3.45
N VAL A 55 -9.16 15.19 4.18
CA VAL A 55 -9.38 16.37 5.04
C VAL A 55 -9.70 17.61 4.21
N LEU A 56 -9.04 17.82 3.06
CA LEU A 56 -9.36 18.93 2.14
C LEU A 56 -10.74 18.76 1.49
N TYR A 57 -11.10 17.54 1.12
CA TYR A 57 -12.44 17.18 0.63
C TYR A 57 -13.53 17.47 1.66
N GLY A 58 -13.31 17.05 2.90
CA GLY A 58 -14.25 17.22 4.00
C GLY A 58 -14.13 18.55 4.75
N SER A 59 -13.19 19.42 4.36
CA SER A 59 -12.95 20.78 4.88
C SER A 59 -14.28 21.47 5.22
N PRO A 60 -14.40 22.31 6.28
CA PRO A 60 -15.66 22.80 6.90
C PRO A 60 -16.76 23.38 5.99
N ILE A 61 -16.48 23.48 4.70
CA ILE A 61 -17.39 23.68 3.59
C ILE A 61 -18.33 22.48 3.38
N ASN A 62 -17.84 21.23 3.49
CA ASN A 62 -18.63 20.00 3.31
C ASN A 62 -19.11 19.44 4.67
N LYS A 63 -20.23 19.97 5.17
CA LYS A 63 -20.84 19.54 6.45
C LYS A 63 -21.28 18.07 6.48
N ASN A 64 -21.38 17.40 5.33
CA ASN A 64 -21.77 15.99 5.25
C ASN A 64 -20.59 15.03 5.42
N ALA A 65 -19.35 15.53 5.38
CA ALA A 65 -18.13 14.73 5.45
C ALA A 65 -17.40 14.81 6.79
N THR A 66 -18.02 15.34 7.86
CA THR A 66 -17.38 15.50 9.18
C THR A 66 -16.72 14.22 9.69
N LEU A 67 -17.40 13.07 9.59
CA LEU A 67 -16.85 11.78 10.04
C LEU A 67 -15.68 11.28 9.15
N VAL A 68 -15.60 11.75 7.90
CA VAL A 68 -14.45 11.49 7.02
C VAL A 68 -13.26 12.34 7.47
N VAL A 69 -13.50 13.60 7.84
CA VAL A 69 -12.46 14.50 8.36
C VAL A 69 -11.88 13.98 9.66
N THR A 70 -12.70 13.48 10.59
CA THR A 70 -12.21 13.02 11.89
C THR A 70 -11.21 11.88 11.74
N ILE A 71 -11.55 10.86 10.95
CA ILE A 71 -10.68 9.70 10.78
C ILE A 71 -9.43 10.02 9.97
N ASN A 72 -9.55 10.82 8.91
CA ASN A 72 -8.40 11.18 8.08
C ASN A 72 -7.54 12.25 8.77
N GLY A 73 -8.10 13.06 9.67
CA GLY A 73 -7.34 13.92 10.56
C GLY A 73 -6.45 13.10 11.52
N LEU A 74 -7.03 12.09 12.18
CA LEU A 74 -6.26 11.12 12.99
C LEU A 74 -5.18 10.42 12.14
N GLY A 75 -5.57 9.91 10.96
CA GLY A 75 -4.66 9.26 10.02
C GLY A 75 -3.53 10.18 9.56
N THR A 76 -3.80 11.47 9.34
CA THR A 76 -2.78 12.47 9.01
C THR A 76 -1.76 12.58 10.13
N VAL A 77 -2.21 12.75 11.38
CA VAL A 77 -1.32 12.85 12.55
C VAL A 77 -0.45 11.60 12.70
N LEU A 78 -1.06 10.41 12.62
CA LEU A 78 -0.33 9.15 12.75
C LEU A 78 0.68 8.94 11.61
N ASN A 79 0.31 9.22 10.37
CA ASN A 79 1.23 9.06 9.24
C ASN A 79 2.36 10.10 9.24
N VAL A 80 2.13 11.33 9.74
CA VAL A 80 3.22 12.28 9.99
C VAL A 80 4.23 11.68 10.96
N ILE A 81 3.76 11.12 12.09
CA ILE A 81 4.63 10.46 13.06
C ILE A 81 5.40 9.30 12.41
N TYR A 82 4.73 8.44 11.65
CA TYR A 82 5.36 7.32 10.95
C TYR A 82 6.44 7.76 9.95
N VAL A 83 6.15 8.77 9.13
CA VAL A 83 7.13 9.31 8.18
C VAL A 83 8.32 9.91 8.91
N LEU A 84 8.11 10.69 9.98
CA LEU A 84 9.21 11.27 10.77
C LEU A 84 10.07 10.19 11.43
N LEU A 85 9.47 9.15 12.02
CA LEU A 85 10.20 8.02 12.57
C LEU A 85 10.98 7.27 11.48
N PHE A 86 10.38 7.07 10.30
CA PHE A 86 11.07 6.42 9.19
C PHE A 86 12.31 7.22 8.77
N LEU A 87 12.17 8.53 8.54
CA LEU A 87 13.29 9.40 8.18
C LEU A 87 14.38 9.41 9.27
N PHE A 88 13.98 9.44 10.54
CA PHE A 88 14.92 9.39 11.66
C PHE A 88 15.74 8.09 11.67
N TYR A 89 15.13 6.93 11.43
CA TYR A 89 15.84 5.64 11.44
C TYR A 89 16.50 5.29 10.10
N ALA A 90 16.08 5.91 9.00
CA ALA A 90 16.69 5.75 7.68
C ALA A 90 18.08 6.40 7.58
N ARG A 91 18.49 7.25 8.55
CA ARG A 91 19.81 7.91 8.57
C ARG A 91 21.01 6.96 8.45
N LYS A 92 20.86 5.68 8.83
CA LYS A 92 21.91 4.67 8.63
C LYS A 92 22.06 4.19 7.19
N SER A 93 21.08 4.47 6.32
CA SER A 93 21.10 4.19 4.89
C SER A 93 20.92 5.49 4.11
N PRO A 94 22.01 6.18 3.72
CA PRO A 94 21.94 7.46 3.02
C PRO A 94 21.08 7.39 1.75
N LYS A 95 21.11 6.26 1.02
CA LYS A 95 20.26 6.02 -0.15
C LYS A 95 18.77 6.00 0.23
N ALA A 96 18.38 5.23 1.26
CA ALA A 96 17.00 5.14 1.71
C ALA A 96 16.49 6.49 2.24
N LEU A 97 17.29 7.18 3.05
CA LEU A 97 16.97 8.52 3.55
C LEU A 97 16.76 9.51 2.40
N LYS A 98 17.69 9.55 1.43
CA LYS A 98 17.58 10.48 0.28
C LYS A 98 16.29 10.26 -0.50
N ARG A 99 15.94 8.99 -0.81
CA ARG A 99 14.69 8.67 -1.52
C ARG A 99 13.46 9.03 -0.70
N ALA A 100 13.42 8.62 0.57
CA ALA A 100 12.28 8.87 1.45
C ALA A 100 12.04 10.38 1.65
N SER A 101 13.11 11.15 1.88
CA SER A 101 13.04 12.61 1.98
C SER A 101 12.57 13.23 0.67
N LEU A 102 13.15 12.83 -0.48
CA LEU A 102 12.75 13.36 -1.78
C LEU A 102 11.26 13.14 -2.03
N TYR A 103 10.76 11.91 -1.88
CA TYR A 103 9.34 11.61 -2.05
C TYR A 103 8.46 12.36 -1.06
N THR A 104 8.83 12.39 0.22
CA THR A 104 8.05 13.08 1.26
C THR A 104 7.90 14.57 0.94
N PHE A 105 9.01 15.28 0.75
CA PHE A 105 8.98 16.73 0.57
C PHE A 105 8.43 17.13 -0.79
N SER A 106 8.77 16.42 -1.87
CA SER A 106 8.23 16.75 -3.20
C SER A 106 6.73 16.51 -3.27
N CYS A 107 6.22 15.37 -2.79
CA CYS A 107 4.79 15.10 -2.80
C CYS A 107 4.00 16.05 -1.89
N LEU A 108 4.53 16.38 -0.70
CA LEU A 108 3.88 17.35 0.18
C LEU A 108 3.89 18.77 -0.40
N ALA A 109 4.98 19.18 -1.06
CA ALA A 109 5.05 20.48 -1.73
C ALA A 109 4.04 20.58 -2.87
N ILE A 110 3.94 19.55 -3.71
CA ILE A 110 2.93 19.46 -4.78
C ILE A 110 1.53 19.48 -4.18
N MET A 111 1.29 18.72 -3.11
CA MET A 111 -0.03 18.66 -2.49
C MET A 111 -0.43 19.99 -1.86
N ALA A 112 0.52 20.69 -1.22
CA ALA A 112 0.29 22.03 -0.70
C ALA A 112 0.00 23.01 -1.83
N ALA A 113 0.81 23.02 -2.90
CA ALA A 113 0.61 23.92 -4.04
C ALA A 113 -0.77 23.71 -4.70
N VAL A 114 -1.16 22.46 -4.95
CA VAL A 114 -2.47 22.11 -5.51
C VAL A 114 -3.60 22.49 -4.54
N GLY A 115 -3.48 22.13 -3.26
CA GLY A 115 -4.49 22.41 -2.24
C GLY A 115 -4.72 23.91 -2.01
N PHE A 116 -3.65 24.70 -1.92
CA PHE A 116 -3.71 26.15 -1.82
C PHE A 116 -4.22 26.78 -3.12
N GLY A 117 -3.72 26.35 -4.27
CA GLY A 117 -4.14 26.85 -5.58
C GLY A 117 -5.65 26.70 -5.79
N ILE A 118 -6.20 25.51 -5.48
CA ILE A 118 -7.66 25.27 -5.55
C ILE A 118 -8.40 26.12 -4.50
N SER A 119 -7.90 26.17 -3.26
CA SER A 119 -8.61 26.84 -2.16
C SER A 119 -8.68 28.36 -2.32
N LEU A 120 -7.66 28.96 -2.93
CA LEU A 120 -7.57 30.40 -3.17
C LEU A 120 -8.13 30.79 -4.54
N GLY A 121 -7.90 29.98 -5.58
CA GLY A 121 -8.29 30.28 -6.95
C GLY A 121 -9.73 29.92 -7.30
N ILE A 122 -10.37 29.00 -6.57
CA ILE A 122 -11.75 28.57 -6.84
C ILE A 122 -12.67 29.00 -5.70
N HIS A 123 -13.53 30.00 -5.97
CA HIS A 123 -14.45 30.52 -4.96
C HIS A 123 -15.71 29.67 -4.78
N SER A 124 -16.12 28.91 -5.81
CA SER A 124 -17.28 28.03 -5.74
C SER A 124 -17.01 26.83 -4.81
N LYS A 125 -17.84 26.70 -3.78
CA LYS A 125 -17.77 25.61 -2.81
C LYS A 125 -17.99 24.25 -3.46
N ASP A 126 -19.01 24.14 -4.30
CA ASP A 126 -19.38 22.87 -4.96
C ASP A 126 -18.32 22.42 -5.96
N THR A 127 -17.73 23.38 -6.68
CA THR A 127 -16.61 23.11 -7.59
C THR A 127 -15.39 22.62 -6.83
N ARG A 128 -15.05 23.24 -5.68
CA ARG A 128 -13.95 22.76 -4.83
C ARG A 128 -14.19 21.36 -4.30
N ILE A 129 -15.39 21.06 -3.79
CA ILE A 129 -15.76 19.72 -3.30
C ILE A 129 -15.60 18.71 -4.43
N THR A 130 -16.06 19.04 -5.63
CA THR A 130 -15.95 18.19 -6.82
C THR A 130 -14.49 17.91 -7.17
N ILE A 131 -13.65 18.94 -7.26
CA ILE A 131 -12.22 18.77 -7.61
C ILE A 131 -11.51 17.91 -6.55
N PHE A 132 -11.65 18.23 -5.26
CA PHE A 132 -11.02 17.43 -4.21
C PHE A 132 -11.56 15.99 -4.17
N GLY A 133 -12.86 15.79 -4.41
CA GLY A 133 -13.47 14.47 -4.49
C GLY A 133 -12.91 13.63 -5.64
N VAL A 134 -12.74 14.23 -6.82
CA VAL A 134 -12.11 13.56 -7.97
C VAL A 134 -10.65 13.22 -7.65
N LEU A 135 -9.89 14.13 -7.05
CA LEU A 135 -8.51 13.87 -6.64
C LEU A 135 -8.45 12.72 -5.61
N CYS A 136 -9.37 12.66 -4.65
CA CYS A 136 -9.47 11.55 -3.70
C CYS A 136 -9.66 10.21 -4.43
N ILE A 137 -10.58 10.15 -5.40
CA ILE A 137 -10.82 8.93 -6.20
C ILE A 137 -9.53 8.51 -6.91
N VAL A 138 -8.90 9.43 -7.66
CA VAL A 138 -7.69 9.14 -8.44
C VAL A 138 -6.57 8.61 -7.54
N LEU A 139 -6.34 9.27 -6.39
CA LEU A 139 -5.30 8.84 -5.45
C LEU A 139 -5.62 7.47 -4.82
N ASN A 140 -6.88 7.20 -4.46
CA ASN A 140 -7.27 5.88 -3.93
C ASN A 140 -7.06 4.77 -4.96
N ILE A 141 -7.42 5.01 -6.23
CA ILE A 141 -7.19 4.05 -7.31
C ILE A 141 -5.70 3.78 -7.47
N ALA A 142 -4.86 4.83 -7.49
CA ALA A 142 -3.41 4.66 -7.57
C ALA A 142 -2.85 3.83 -6.40
N MET A 143 -3.38 4.00 -5.19
CA MET A 143 -2.97 3.21 -4.02
C MET A 143 -3.33 1.73 -4.13
N TYR A 144 -4.34 1.36 -4.92
CA TYR A 144 -4.69 -0.05 -5.15
C TYR A 144 -3.69 -0.81 -6.03
N TRP A 145 -2.71 -0.12 -6.63
CA TRP A 145 -1.65 -0.76 -7.41
C TRP A 145 -0.86 -1.81 -6.60
N SER A 146 -0.51 -1.50 -5.35
CA SER A 146 0.24 -2.42 -4.48
C SER A 146 -0.58 -3.67 -4.09
N PRO A 147 -1.83 -3.56 -3.63
CA PRO A 147 -2.70 -4.72 -3.45
C PRO A 147 -2.88 -5.56 -4.73
N LEU A 148 -2.98 -4.93 -5.91
CA LEU A 148 -3.09 -5.65 -7.18
C LEU A 148 -1.84 -6.47 -7.50
N SER A 149 -0.64 -5.96 -7.22
CA SER A 149 0.60 -6.72 -7.43
C SER A 149 0.69 -7.94 -6.51
N VAL A 150 0.21 -7.83 -5.26
CA VAL A 150 0.08 -8.98 -4.35
C VAL A 150 -0.91 -10.00 -4.89
N MET A 151 -2.07 -9.57 -5.42
CA MET A 151 -3.04 -10.47 -6.02
C MET A 151 -2.47 -11.24 -7.23
N TYR A 152 -1.73 -10.54 -8.10
CA TYR A 152 -1.05 -11.18 -9.22
C TYR A 152 -0.09 -12.27 -8.73
N ARG A 153 0.70 -11.99 -7.70
CA ARG A 153 1.59 -12.99 -7.07
C ARG A 153 0.82 -14.18 -6.53
N ILE A 154 -0.29 -13.98 -5.82
CA ILE A 154 -1.12 -15.08 -5.29
C ILE A 154 -1.64 -15.97 -6.41
N PHE A 155 -2.11 -15.39 -7.52
CA PHE A 155 -2.61 -16.18 -8.65
C PHE A 155 -1.51 -16.98 -9.35
N LYS A 156 -0.29 -16.44 -9.42
CA LYS A 156 0.89 -17.10 -9.99
C LYS A 156 1.43 -18.21 -9.07
N THR A 157 1.59 -17.93 -7.78
CA THR A 157 2.21 -18.86 -6.81
C THR A 157 1.23 -19.81 -6.16
N LYS A 158 -0.09 -19.56 -6.27
CA LYS A 158 -1.16 -20.33 -5.61
C LYS A 158 -0.96 -20.39 -4.08
N SER A 159 -0.39 -19.34 -3.49
CA SER A 159 -0.09 -19.23 -2.05
C SER A 159 -0.53 -17.87 -1.51
N VAL A 160 -1.07 -17.86 -0.28
CA VAL A 160 -1.48 -16.65 0.47
C VAL A 160 -0.54 -16.28 1.61
N GLU A 161 0.71 -16.75 1.58
CA GLU A 161 1.70 -16.46 2.62
C GLU A 161 1.90 -14.95 2.87
N PHE A 162 1.81 -14.13 1.82
CA PHE A 162 1.96 -12.68 1.90
C PHE A 162 0.64 -11.93 2.13
N LEU A 163 -0.47 -12.64 2.37
CA LEU A 163 -1.81 -12.07 2.52
C LEU A 163 -2.42 -12.42 3.88
N PRO A 164 -2.16 -11.62 4.93
CA PRO A 164 -2.71 -11.89 6.25
C PRO A 164 -4.24 -11.81 6.25
N PHE A 165 -4.92 -12.91 6.60
CA PHE A 165 -6.39 -13.00 6.62
C PHE A 165 -7.06 -11.82 7.34
N TYR A 166 -6.62 -11.52 8.56
CA TYR A 166 -7.21 -10.46 9.37
C TYR A 166 -7.05 -9.07 8.76
N LEU A 167 -5.96 -8.84 8.02
CA LEU A 167 -5.77 -7.58 7.30
C LEU A 167 -6.82 -7.45 6.19
N CYS A 168 -7.02 -8.48 5.38
CA CYS A 168 -8.04 -8.51 4.33
C CYS A 168 -9.45 -8.35 4.89
N LEU A 169 -9.77 -9.07 5.96
CA LEU A 169 -11.08 -8.98 6.62
C LEU A 169 -11.33 -7.57 7.14
N THR A 170 -10.34 -6.96 7.79
CA THR A 170 -10.48 -5.60 8.33
C THR A 170 -10.65 -4.56 7.22
N VAL A 171 -9.87 -4.66 6.14
CA VAL A 171 -10.02 -3.80 4.95
C VAL A 171 -11.41 -3.97 4.35
N PHE A 172 -11.89 -5.20 4.17
CA PHE A 172 -13.22 -5.49 3.63
C PHE A 172 -14.33 -4.89 4.50
N ILE A 173 -14.29 -5.09 5.82
CA ILE A 173 -15.26 -4.52 6.77
C ILE A 173 -15.21 -2.99 6.72
N ASN A 174 -14.01 -2.40 6.71
CA ASN A 174 -13.86 -0.96 6.62
C ASN A 174 -14.49 -0.41 5.32
N SER A 175 -14.19 -1.03 4.17
CA SER A 175 -14.80 -0.65 2.89
C SER A 175 -16.31 -0.83 2.88
N ALA A 176 -16.85 -1.89 3.51
CA ALA A 176 -18.28 -2.09 3.65
C ALA A 176 -18.96 -0.96 4.44
N LEU A 177 -18.36 -0.55 5.55
CA LEU A 177 -18.87 0.53 6.40
C LEU A 177 -18.86 1.87 5.66
N TRP A 178 -17.76 2.21 4.99
CA TRP A 178 -17.66 3.46 4.24
C TRP A 178 -18.52 3.48 2.97
N PHE A 179 -18.70 2.33 2.32
CA PHE A 179 -19.66 2.16 1.22
C PHE A 179 -21.10 2.41 1.70
N ALA A 180 -21.51 1.78 2.79
CA ALA A 180 -22.84 1.98 3.36
C ALA A 180 -23.05 3.42 3.84
N TYR A 181 -22.02 4.03 4.45
CA TYR A 181 -22.03 5.45 4.82
C TYR A 181 -22.25 6.34 3.60
N ALA A 182 -21.53 6.10 2.51
CA ALA A 182 -21.61 6.86 1.27
C ALA A 182 -22.98 6.75 0.60
N LEU A 183 -23.59 5.56 0.59
CA LEU A 183 -24.96 5.35 0.10
C LEU A 183 -25.97 6.19 0.89
N LEU A 184 -25.88 6.18 2.22
CA LEU A 184 -26.78 6.94 3.08
C LEU A 184 -26.58 8.46 3.00
N LYS A 185 -25.38 8.91 2.64
CA LYS A 185 -25.04 10.32 2.46
C LYS A 185 -25.15 10.79 1.00
N HIS A 186 -25.47 9.89 0.07
CA HIS A 186 -25.47 10.14 -1.37
C HIS A 186 -24.16 10.77 -1.87
N ASP A 187 -23.03 10.32 -1.34
CA ASP A 187 -21.70 10.85 -1.64
C ASP A 187 -20.94 9.91 -2.58
N ILE A 188 -20.96 10.24 -3.88
CA ILE A 188 -20.32 9.41 -4.91
C ILE A 188 -18.79 9.35 -4.76
N TYR A 189 -18.18 10.41 -4.20
CA TYR A 189 -16.72 10.48 -4.07
C TYR A 189 -16.20 9.50 -3.02
N ILE A 190 -16.96 9.30 -1.94
CA ILE A 190 -16.69 8.25 -0.95
C ILE A 190 -17.11 6.88 -1.49
N LEU A 191 -18.21 6.81 -2.25
CA LEU A 191 -18.78 5.55 -2.75
C LEU A 191 -17.80 4.80 -3.67
N VAL A 192 -17.30 5.47 -4.71
CA VAL A 192 -16.46 4.86 -5.77
C VAL A 192 -15.25 4.09 -5.22
N PRO A 193 -14.35 4.68 -4.41
CA PRO A 193 -13.19 3.96 -3.90
C PRO A 193 -13.61 2.80 -2.98
N ASN A 194 -14.69 2.94 -2.21
CA ASN A 194 -15.13 1.88 -1.31
C ASN A 194 -15.83 0.72 -2.03
N VAL A 195 -16.43 0.93 -3.20
CA VAL A 195 -16.87 -0.16 -4.09
C VAL A 195 -15.66 -0.98 -4.54
N LEU A 196 -14.59 -0.31 -4.98
CA LEU A 196 -13.36 -0.98 -5.41
C LEU A 196 -12.69 -1.72 -4.23
N GLY A 197 -12.66 -1.11 -3.04
CA GLY A 197 -12.16 -1.74 -1.83
C GLY A 197 -12.98 -2.96 -1.40
N LEU A 198 -14.31 -2.90 -1.50
CA LEU A 198 -15.20 -4.04 -1.27
C LEU A 198 -14.94 -5.18 -2.25
N ALA A 199 -14.89 -4.88 -3.54
CA ALA A 199 -14.63 -5.88 -4.59
C ALA A 199 -13.24 -6.51 -4.42
N GLY A 200 -12.20 -5.70 -4.23
CA GLY A 200 -10.84 -6.16 -3.99
C GLY A 200 -10.70 -6.98 -2.71
N GLY A 201 -11.32 -6.54 -1.62
CA GLY A 201 -11.36 -7.27 -0.35
C GLY A 201 -12.09 -8.61 -0.45
N ALA A 202 -13.19 -8.66 -1.20
CA ALA A 202 -13.91 -9.91 -1.47
C ALA A 202 -13.03 -10.90 -2.26
N VAL A 203 -12.35 -10.42 -3.31
CA VAL A 203 -11.41 -11.24 -4.09
C VAL A 203 -10.26 -11.75 -3.21
N GLN A 204 -9.71 -10.90 -2.33
CA GLN A 204 -8.66 -11.29 -1.38
C GLN A 204 -9.12 -12.40 -0.42
N LEU A 205 -10.29 -12.23 0.20
CA LEU A 205 -10.87 -13.22 1.10
C LEU A 205 -11.18 -14.54 0.39
N PHE A 206 -11.70 -14.48 -0.84
CA PHE A 206 -11.94 -15.64 -1.67
C PHE A 206 -10.66 -16.40 -2.03
N CYS A 207 -9.61 -15.67 -2.42
CA CYS A 207 -8.30 -16.27 -2.69
C CYS A 207 -7.70 -16.92 -1.43
N HIS A 208 -7.87 -16.28 -0.28
CA HIS A 208 -7.47 -16.87 1.00
C HIS A 208 -8.25 -18.15 1.30
N TYR A 209 -9.55 -18.22 1.01
CA TYR A 209 -10.32 -19.45 1.20
C TYR A 209 -9.82 -20.60 0.31
N ILE A 210 -9.49 -20.34 -0.95
CA ILE A 210 -9.10 -21.38 -1.92
C ILE A 210 -7.64 -21.84 -1.72
N TYR A 211 -6.72 -20.90 -1.51
CA TYR A 211 -5.28 -21.18 -1.55
C TYR A 211 -4.65 -21.34 -0.16
N TYR A 212 -5.43 -21.20 0.92
CA TYR A 212 -4.94 -21.46 2.26
C TYR A 212 -4.65 -22.96 2.44
N LYS A 213 -3.39 -23.27 2.77
CA LYS A 213 -2.95 -24.61 3.15
C LYS A 213 -2.48 -24.59 4.61
N PRO A 214 -3.11 -25.33 5.53
CA PRO A 214 -2.61 -25.46 6.89
C PRO A 214 -1.26 -26.18 6.85
N GLY A 215 -0.17 -25.51 7.28
CA GLY A 215 1.15 -26.15 7.41
C GLY A 215 2.40 -25.28 7.16
N ASN A 216 2.30 -24.14 6.46
CA ASN A 216 3.49 -23.35 6.06
C ASN A 216 3.80 -22.12 6.94
N LEU A 217 3.21 -22.01 8.13
CA LEU A 217 3.31 -20.80 8.99
C LEU A 217 4.68 -20.57 9.65
N LEU A 218 5.73 -21.34 9.33
CA LEU A 218 7.04 -21.25 10.01
C LEU A 218 8.26 -21.02 9.11
N THR A 219 8.13 -20.86 7.80
CA THR A 219 9.29 -20.57 6.94
C THR A 219 9.12 -19.25 6.20
N TRP A 220 9.21 -18.14 6.94
CA TRP A 220 9.43 -16.83 6.32
C TRP A 220 10.84 -16.86 5.68
N GLN A 221 10.94 -17.26 4.41
CA GLN A 221 12.17 -17.11 3.63
C GLN A 221 12.13 -15.75 2.93
N VAL A 222 13.13 -14.92 3.22
CA VAL A 222 13.34 -13.67 2.48
C VAL A 222 13.66 -14.05 1.04
N PRO A 223 12.94 -13.53 0.03
CA PRO A 223 13.23 -13.83 -1.38
C PRO A 223 14.67 -13.42 -1.71
N ASP A 224 15.36 -14.27 -2.48
CA ASP A 224 16.73 -14.03 -2.93
C ASP A 224 16.76 -12.81 -3.88
N GLU A 225 17.79 -11.96 -3.80
CA GLU A 225 17.89 -10.68 -4.54
C GLU A 225 17.73 -10.87 -6.06
N LYS A 226 18.06 -12.06 -6.57
CA LYS A 226 17.90 -12.44 -7.99
C LYS A 226 16.45 -12.60 -8.44
N GLU A 227 15.56 -13.13 -7.60
CA GLU A 227 14.13 -13.27 -7.95
C GLU A 227 13.40 -11.92 -7.93
N ALA A 228 13.89 -10.96 -7.15
CA ALA A 228 13.34 -9.62 -7.10
C ALA A 228 13.66 -8.84 -8.39
N GLU A 229 14.90 -8.95 -8.88
CA GLU A 229 15.32 -8.32 -10.15
C GLU A 229 14.60 -8.91 -11.37
N GLU A 230 14.38 -10.23 -11.40
CA GLU A 230 13.68 -10.92 -12.50
C GLU A 230 12.16 -10.61 -12.52
N SER A 231 11.61 -10.13 -11.40
CA SER A 231 10.20 -9.72 -11.30
C SER A 231 9.93 -8.27 -11.72
N GLU A 232 10.99 -7.45 -11.84
CA GLU A 232 10.89 -6.04 -12.24
C GLU A 232 11.15 -5.79 -13.74
N SER A 233 11.68 -6.76 -14.50
CA SER A 233 11.81 -6.65 -15.96
C SER A 233 10.47 -6.96 -16.66
N PRO A 234 9.86 -6.00 -17.38
CA PRO A 234 8.75 -6.31 -18.27
C PRO A 234 9.30 -7.05 -19.49
N ASP A 235 8.81 -8.26 -19.75
CA ASP A 235 9.08 -9.02 -20.97
C ASP A 235 8.58 -8.24 -22.21
N LEU A 236 9.45 -7.39 -22.75
CA LEU A 236 9.33 -6.76 -24.06
C LEU A 236 10.59 -7.08 -24.88
N GLU A 237 10.85 -8.36 -25.10
CA GLU A 237 11.62 -8.81 -26.26
C GLU A 237 10.87 -9.97 -26.94
N SER A 238 9.89 -9.59 -27.76
CA SER A 238 9.40 -10.45 -28.81
C SER A 238 10.42 -10.51 -29.95
N GLY A 239 10.97 -11.71 -30.17
CA GLY A 239 11.36 -12.21 -31.48
C GLY A 239 12.65 -11.67 -32.08
N ILE A 240 13.71 -12.47 -31.96
CA ILE A 240 14.54 -12.98 -33.07
C ILE A 240 15.17 -14.29 -32.56
N GLU A 241 14.66 -15.43 -33.02
CA GLU A 241 15.38 -16.69 -32.91
C GLU A 241 16.56 -16.66 -33.90
N LEU A 242 17.79 -16.70 -33.38
CA LEU A 242 18.96 -17.05 -34.20
C LEU A 242 19.13 -18.57 -34.19
N PRO A 243 19.44 -19.20 -35.34
CA PRO A 243 19.38 -20.64 -35.50
C PRO A 243 20.48 -21.35 -34.72
N LYS A 244 20.10 -22.43 -34.02
CA LYS A 244 21.03 -23.35 -33.35
C LYS A 244 21.96 -24.00 -34.37
N GLN A 245 23.27 -23.73 -34.27
CA GLN A 245 24.29 -24.54 -34.94
C GLN A 245 24.66 -25.75 -34.05
N ASN A 246 24.43 -26.94 -34.60
CA ASN A 246 24.90 -28.22 -34.08
C ASN A 246 26.43 -28.30 -34.09
N GLY A 247 27.04 -28.77 -33.00
CA GLY A 247 28.48 -29.02 -32.98
C GLY A 247 29.04 -29.65 -31.69
N LYS A 248 28.85 -30.97 -31.57
CA LYS A 248 29.69 -31.99 -30.88
C LYS A 248 30.08 -31.82 -29.39
N PHE A 249 29.74 -32.88 -28.66
CA PHE A 249 30.26 -33.30 -27.36
C PHE A 249 31.79 -33.36 -27.31
N VAL A 250 32.36 -32.92 -26.18
CA VAL A 250 33.59 -33.49 -25.63
C VAL A 250 33.36 -33.75 -24.15
N ASP A 251 33.21 -35.04 -23.83
CA ASP A 251 33.41 -35.56 -22.48
C ASP A 251 34.91 -35.45 -22.12
N VAL A 252 35.20 -34.90 -20.94
CA VAL A 252 36.43 -35.24 -20.22
C VAL A 252 36.04 -35.54 -18.77
N ALA A 253 35.88 -36.82 -18.49
CA ALA A 253 36.03 -37.39 -17.16
C ALA A 253 37.40 -38.07 -17.06
N LEU A 254 37.80 -38.41 -15.82
CA LEU A 254 39.01 -39.09 -15.32
C LEU A 254 40.06 -38.10 -14.78
N ASN A 255 40.62 -38.23 -13.57
CA ASN A 255 40.60 -39.33 -12.61
C ASN A 255 41.07 -38.84 -11.21
N THR A 256 40.39 -39.34 -10.18
CA THR A 256 40.85 -39.81 -8.85
C THR A 256 42.13 -39.29 -8.12
N SER A 257 41.86 -38.65 -6.96
CA SER A 257 42.29 -39.03 -5.58
C SER A 257 43.77 -38.81 -5.09
N PRO A 258 44.09 -39.00 -3.78
CA PRO A 258 44.67 -37.93 -2.94
C PRO A 258 46.02 -38.29 -2.30
N THR A 259 46.80 -37.30 -1.82
CA THR A 259 47.85 -37.61 -0.83
C THR A 259 48.20 -36.42 0.06
N ALA A 260 48.25 -36.73 1.35
CA ALA A 260 48.75 -35.91 2.43
C ALA A 260 50.29 -35.93 2.51
N THR A 261 50.78 -35.14 3.49
CA THR A 261 52.07 -35.20 4.23
C THR A 261 53.31 -34.43 3.76
N GLN A 262 53.73 -33.53 4.67
CA GLN A 262 55.08 -33.19 5.16
C GLN A 262 56.03 -32.35 4.29
N SER A 263 56.24 -31.09 4.70
CA SER A 263 57.43 -30.64 5.46
C SER A 263 57.20 -29.24 6.02
#